data_AF-A0A7C3K6D1-F1
#
_entry.id   AF-A0A7C3K6D1-F1
#
_cell.length_a   1.000
_cell.length_b   1.000
_cell.length_c   1.000
_cell.angle_alpha   90.00
_cell.angle_beta   90.00
_cell.angle_gamma   90.00
#
_symmetry.space_group_name_H-M   'P 1'
#
loop_
_entity.id
_entity.type
_entity.pdbx_description
1 polymer ?
#
loop_
_entity_poly.entity_id
_entity_poly.type
_entity_poly.pdbx_seq_one_letter_code
_entity_poly.pdbx_strand_id
1 'polypeptide(L)' 'EAPGHRFFVASQYHPEFTSRPNRPHPLFGGFIKALL' A
#
# COMPACT_ATOMS: atom_id res chain seq x y z
N GLU A 1 3.88 10.42 -4.09
CA GLU A 1 4.39 10.16 -2.72
C GLU A 1 4.71 11.49 -2.03
N ALA A 2 4.93 11.50 -0.71
CA ALA A 2 5.32 12.67 0.08
C ALA A 2 6.63 12.39 0.83
N PRO A 3 7.79 12.90 0.36
CA PRO A 3 9.12 12.46 0.82
C PRO A 3 9.43 12.65 2.31
N GLY A 4 8.77 13.57 3.00
CA GLY A 4 8.96 13.82 4.45
C GLY A 4 8.06 12.98 5.36
N HIS A 5 7.18 12.16 4.81
CA HIS A 5 6.24 11.35 5.57
C HIS A 5 6.71 9.90 5.65
N ARG A 6 6.67 9.28 6.84
CA ARG A 6 7.19 7.91 7.07
C ARG A 6 6.56 6.85 6.15
N PHE A 7 5.31 7.07 5.75
CA PHE A 7 4.64 6.26 4.73
C PHE A 7 3.52 7.08 4.08
N PHE A 8 3.68 7.51 2.83
CA PHE A 8 2.63 8.23 2.09
C PHE A 8 2.62 7.82 0.62
N VAL A 9 1.60 7.06 0.24
CA VAL A 9 1.40 6.58 -1.13
C VAL A 9 -0.06 6.80 -1.53
N ALA A 10 -0.26 7.27 -2.76
CA ALA A 10 -1.58 7.49 -3.35
C ALA A 10 -1.55 7.03 -4.81
N SER A 11 -2.67 6.50 -5.29
CA SER A 11 -2.82 5.96 -6.63
C SER A 11 -4.17 6.36 -7.21
N GLN A 12 -4.24 6.57 -8.52
CA GLN A 12 -5.48 6.83 -9.25
C GLN A 12 -6.19 5.54 -9.70
N TYR A 13 -5.46 4.44 -9.85
CA TYR A 13 -6.07 3.14 -10.15
C TYR A 13 -6.57 2.46 -8.86
N HIS A 14 -7.39 1.41 -9.01
CA HIS A 14 -7.96 0.64 -7.90
C HIS A 14 -7.11 -0.61 -7.54
N PRO A 15 -6.10 -0.49 -6.63
CA PRO A 15 -5.27 -1.61 -6.20
C PRO A 15 -6.06 -2.69 -5.44
N GLU A 16 -7.27 -2.38 -4.97
CA GLU A 16 -8.16 -3.30 -4.26
C GLU A 16 -8.49 -4.52 -5.13
N PHE A 17 -8.69 -4.31 -6.44
CA PHE A 17 -9.13 -5.37 -7.35
C PHE A 17 -8.02 -6.37 -7.72
N THR A 18 -6.76 -6.03 -7.49
CA THR A 18 -5.59 -6.88 -7.82
C THR A 18 -5.00 -7.56 -6.59
N SER A 19 -5.49 -7.27 -5.38
CA SER A 19 -5.07 -7.93 -4.14
C SER A 19 -5.66 -9.35 -4.02
N ARG A 20 -4.90 -10.30 -3.46
CA ARG A 20 -5.33 -11.69 -3.21
C ARG A 20 -4.89 -12.15 -1.82
N PRO A 21 -5.58 -13.11 -1.18
CA PRO A 21 -5.23 -13.57 0.18
C PRO A 21 -3.77 -14.00 0.34
N ASN A 22 -3.25 -14.80 -0.62
CA ASN A 22 -1.87 -15.29 -0.59
C ASN A 22 -0.88 -14.38 -1.34
N ARG A 23 -1.36 -13.28 -1.92
CA ARG A 23 -0.56 -12.31 -2.65
C ARG A 23 -1.16 -10.92 -2.47
N PRO A 24 -1.00 -10.32 -1.27
CA PRO A 24 -1.54 -9.00 -1.00
C PRO A 24 -0.88 -7.96 -1.91
N HIS A 25 -1.67 -6.98 -2.35
CA HIS A 25 -1.11 -5.88 -3.15
C HIS A 25 -0.06 -5.12 -2.33
N PRO A 26 1.09 -4.73 -2.92
CA PRO A 26 2.20 -4.10 -2.20
C PRO A 26 1.82 -2.85 -1.41
N LEU A 27 0.85 -2.05 -1.91
CA LEU A 27 0.36 -0.87 -1.21
C LEU A 27 -0.22 -1.20 0.18
N PHE A 28 -1.04 -2.25 0.28
CA PHE A 28 -1.65 -2.64 1.54
C PHE A 28 -0.65 -3.33 2.46
N GLY A 29 0.17 -4.24 1.92
CA GLY A 29 1.21 -4.90 2.69
C GLY A 29 2.26 -3.93 3.24
N GLY A 30 2.63 -2.92 2.45
CA GLY A 30 3.51 -1.83 2.85
C GLY A 30 2.89 -0.96 3.94
N PHE A 31 1.59 -0.63 3.84
CA PHE A 31 0.89 0.15 4.85
C PHE A 31 0.88 -0.57 6.21
N ILE A 32 0.51 -1.86 6.25
CA ILE A 32 0.52 -2.62 7.50
C ILE A 32 1.92 -2.73 8.08
N LYS A 33 2.95 -2.96 7.26
CA LYS A 33 4.34 -2.97 7.71
C LYS A 33 4.80 -1.64 8.28
N ALA A 34 4.28 -0.52 7.79
CA ALA A 34 4.61 0.80 8.30
C ALA A 34 3.95 1.13 9.65
N LEU A 35 2.96 0.32 10.08
CA LEU A 35 2.29 0.45 11.38
C LEU A 35 2.95 -0.37 12.50
N LEU A 36 3.80 -1.33 12.15
CA LEU A 36 4.61 -2.12 13.08
C LEU A 36 5.90 -1.37 13.45
#